data_AF-A0A8H7W135-F1
#
_entry.id   AF-A0A8H7W135-F1
#
_cell.length_a   1.000
_cell.length_b   1.000
_cell.length_c   1.000
_cell.angle_alpha   90.00
_cell.angle_beta   90.00
_cell.angle_gamma   90.00
#
_symmetry.space_group_name_H-M   'P 1'
#
loop_
_entity.id
_entity.type
_entity.pdbx_description
1 polymer ?
#
loop_
_entity_poly.entity_id
_entity_poly.type
_entity_poly.pdbx_seq_one_letter_code
_entity_poly.pdbx_strand_id
1 'polypeptide(L)'
;MAPLSSISIASIVIGFISFAFTLAIWIHAFWGAFLTVVSAPSQLRDAFSTLRQSLYEEREYLKRKRRREKGTQDRDSKQRSLYDEGGPTKVINDAVKDLIHDFKRYERPFLETPHTGREKELEWSFDATQQHYRCDFSHRLLWLRSKGGIESIAEKLQKIQTRRIAVETTESRFMLADVIGLVRDNERRLSAIEERLQMSRIGY
;
A
#
# COMPACT_ATOMS: atom_id res chain seq x y z
N MET A 1 -56.96 17.76 -45.70
CA MET A 1 -55.71 17.85 -44.91
C MET A 1 -55.33 19.33 -44.86
N ALA A 2 -55.56 20.01 -43.73
CA ALA A 2 -55.31 21.44 -43.62
C ALA A 2 -53.78 21.71 -43.62
N PRO A 3 -53.27 22.67 -44.42
CA PRO A 3 -51.85 23.00 -44.43
C PRO A 3 -51.49 23.66 -43.10
N LEU A 4 -50.47 23.13 -42.43
CA LEU A 4 -49.92 23.73 -41.21
C LEU A 4 -49.41 25.14 -41.54
N SER A 5 -49.85 26.15 -40.79
CA SER A 5 -49.36 27.52 -40.93
C SER A 5 -47.84 27.55 -40.77
N SER A 6 -47.13 28.21 -41.69
CA SER A 6 -45.66 28.32 -41.70
C SER A 6 -45.07 28.80 -40.38
N ILE A 7 -45.85 29.57 -39.61
CA ILE A 7 -45.49 30.08 -38.28
C ILE A 7 -45.45 28.95 -37.23
N SER A 8 -46.36 27.97 -37.33
CA SER A 8 -46.37 26.80 -36.45
C SER A 8 -45.15 25.93 -36.69
N ILE A 9 -44.79 25.72 -37.96
CA ILE A 9 -43.59 24.95 -38.35
C ILE A 9 -42.32 25.63 -37.85
N ALA A 10 -42.24 26.96 -37.99
CA ALA A 10 -41.11 27.74 -37.48
C ALA A 10 -40.94 27.61 -35.96
N SER A 11 -42.03 27.65 -35.17
CA SER A 11 -41.94 27.50 -33.72
C SER A 11 -41.48 26.10 -33.28
N ILE A 12 -41.92 25.05 -34.00
CA ILE A 12 -41.52 23.66 -33.73
C ILE A 12 -40.03 23.48 -34.00
N VAL A 13 -39.53 24.03 -35.11
CA VAL A 13 -38.11 23.96 -35.47
C VAL A 13 -37.24 24.70 -34.44
N ILE A 14 -37.65 25.91 -34.03
CA ILE A 14 -36.93 26.68 -33.01
C ILE A 14 -36.93 25.93 -31.66
N GLY A 15 -38.08 25.41 -31.24
CA GLY A 15 -38.19 24.62 -30.01
C GLY A 15 -37.31 23.36 -30.03
N PHE A 16 -37.23 22.68 -31.18
CA PHE A 16 -36.36 21.52 -31.36
C PHE A 16 -34.87 21.90 -31.30
N ILE A 17 -34.48 23.03 -31.91
CA ILE A 17 -33.10 23.52 -31.85
C ILE A 17 -32.72 23.88 -30.40
N SER A 18 -33.58 24.59 -29.67
CA SER A 18 -33.34 24.93 -28.26
C SER A 18 -33.28 23.70 -27.36
N PHE A 19 -34.15 22.70 -27.60
CA PHE A 19 -34.11 21.42 -26.89
C PHE A 19 -32.83 20.64 -27.20
N ALA A 20 -32.43 20.54 -28.47
CA ALA A 20 -31.20 19.88 -28.89
C ALA A 20 -29.96 20.54 -28.29
N PHE A 21 -29.93 21.87 -28.21
CA PHE A 21 -28.83 22.61 -27.58
C PHE A 21 -28.77 22.36 -26.07
N THR A 22 -29.93 22.33 -25.40
CA THR A 22 -30.02 21.98 -23.97
C THR A 22 -29.52 20.55 -23.71
N LEU A 23 -29.91 19.61 -24.58
CA LEU A 23 -29.51 18.21 -24.51
C LEU A 23 -28.01 18.04 -24.79
N ALA A 24 -27.44 18.82 -25.72
CA ALA A 24 -26.02 18.83 -26.01
C ALA A 24 -25.19 19.35 -24.83
N ILE A 25 -25.62 20.44 -24.17
CA ILE A 25 -24.96 20.95 -22.97
C ILE A 25 -25.01 19.91 -21.85
N TRP A 26 -26.17 19.28 -21.66
CA TRP A 26 -26.34 18.24 -20.64
C TRP A 26 -25.45 17.03 -20.91
N ILE A 27 -25.41 16.52 -22.14
CA ILE A 27 -24.54 15.41 -22.54
C ILE A 27 -23.07 15.81 -22.39
N HIS A 28 -22.67 17.02 -22.77
CA HIS A 28 -21.28 17.47 -22.67
C HIS A 28 -20.81 17.52 -21.20
N ALA A 29 -21.65 18.05 -20.30
CA ALA A 29 -21.36 18.04 -18.86
C ALA A 29 -21.34 16.60 -18.30
N PHE A 30 -22.26 15.75 -18.75
CA PHE A 30 -22.32 14.35 -18.36
C PHE A 30 -21.13 13.52 -18.89
N TRP A 31 -20.59 13.88 -20.06
CA TRP A 31 -19.48 13.18 -20.69
C TRP A 31 -18.19 13.29 -19.87
N GLY A 32 -17.95 14.40 -19.18
CA GLY A 32 -16.82 14.53 -18.24
C GLY A 32 -16.89 13.55 -17.07
N ALA A 33 -18.08 13.36 -16.50
CA ALA A 33 -18.31 12.35 -15.47
C ALA A 33 -18.17 10.93 -16.04
N PHE A 34 -18.70 10.69 -17.24
CA PHE A 34 -18.61 9.39 -17.91
C PHE A 34 -17.16 9.02 -18.27
N LEU A 35 -16.35 9.97 -18.76
CA LEU A 35 -14.93 9.76 -19.03
C LEU A 35 -14.13 9.45 -17.75
N THR A 36 -14.52 10.03 -16.61
CA THR A 36 -13.93 9.70 -15.30
C THR A 36 -14.26 8.27 -14.87
N VAL A 37 -15.45 7.79 -15.23
CA VAL A 37 -15.85 6.38 -15.04
C VAL A 37 -15.13 5.45 -16.04
N VAL A 38 -14.82 5.94 -17.25
CA VAL A 38 -14.09 5.19 -18.29
C VAL A 38 -12.58 5.14 -18.04
N SER A 39 -11.98 6.11 -17.34
CA SER A 39 -10.56 6.12 -16.95
C SER A 39 -10.25 5.37 -15.65
N ALA A 40 -11.29 4.92 -14.93
CA ALA A 40 -11.18 4.06 -13.76
C ALA A 40 -10.54 2.66 -13.94
N PRO A 41 -10.51 1.99 -15.13
CA PRO A 41 -10.05 0.61 -15.23
C PRO A 41 -8.52 0.44 -15.12
N SER A 42 -7.70 1.40 -15.54
CA SER A 42 -6.25 1.35 -15.26
C SER A 42 -5.98 1.60 -13.77
N GLN A 43 -6.68 2.58 -13.19
CA GLN A 43 -6.59 2.90 -11.77
C GLN A 43 -7.01 1.73 -10.87
N LEU A 44 -8.01 0.95 -11.28
CA LEU A 44 -8.46 -0.26 -10.59
C LEU A 44 -7.30 -1.25 -10.42
N ARG A 45 -6.70 -1.65 -11.54
CA ARG A 45 -5.63 -2.65 -11.58
C ARG A 45 -4.40 -2.15 -10.81
N ASP A 46 -4.03 -0.89 -11.01
CA ASP A 46 -2.87 -0.31 -10.35
C ASP A 46 -3.10 -0.20 -8.84
N ALA A 47 -4.28 0.25 -8.40
CA ALA A 47 -4.61 0.35 -6.98
C ALA A 47 -4.64 -1.04 -6.30
N PHE A 48 -5.27 -2.03 -6.92
CA PHE A 48 -5.31 -3.39 -6.36
C PHE A 48 -3.92 -4.03 -6.33
N SER A 49 -3.15 -3.93 -7.41
CA SER A 49 -1.80 -4.52 -7.47
C SER A 49 -0.82 -3.86 -6.49
N THR A 50 -0.81 -2.53 -6.41
CA THR A 50 0.06 -1.79 -5.46
C THR A 50 -0.34 -2.05 -4.01
N LEU A 51 -1.63 -2.07 -3.69
CA LEU A 51 -2.11 -2.35 -2.34
C LEU A 51 -1.82 -3.82 -1.95
N ARG A 52 -2.04 -4.75 -2.88
CA ARG A 52 -1.69 -6.16 -2.68
C ARG A 52 -0.21 -6.31 -2.37
N GLN A 53 0.65 -5.72 -3.21
CA GLN A 53 2.09 -5.79 -3.05
C GLN A 53 2.53 -5.22 -1.69
N SER A 54 2.03 -4.04 -1.31
CA SER A 54 2.37 -3.41 -0.03
C SER A 54 1.88 -4.22 1.19
N LEU A 55 0.69 -4.82 1.15
CA LEU A 55 0.17 -5.68 2.23
C LEU A 55 1.03 -6.93 2.42
N TYR A 56 1.42 -7.60 1.32
CA TYR A 56 2.22 -8.82 1.39
C TYR A 56 3.66 -8.54 1.78
N GLU A 57 4.24 -7.45 1.28
CA GLU A 57 5.56 -6.99 1.70
C GLU A 57 5.59 -6.70 3.20
N GLU A 58 4.57 -6.01 3.72
CA GLU A 58 4.45 -5.71 5.15
C GLU A 58 4.37 -6.98 5.99
N ARG A 59 3.55 -7.95 5.57
CA ARG A 59 3.42 -9.24 6.25
C ARG A 59 4.75 -10.00 6.30
N GLU A 60 5.46 -10.06 5.18
CA GLU A 60 6.74 -10.76 5.11
C GLU A 60 7.84 -10.05 5.89
N TYR A 61 7.85 -8.72 5.89
CA TYR A 61 8.70 -7.94 6.79
C TYR A 61 8.47 -8.36 8.25
N LEU A 62 7.22 -8.38 8.71
CA LEU A 62 6.89 -8.71 10.11
C LEU A 62 7.27 -10.15 10.46
N LYS A 63 7.10 -11.08 9.53
CA LYS A 63 7.51 -12.47 9.69
C LYS A 63 9.04 -12.60 9.81
N ARG A 64 9.80 -11.83 9.03
CA ARG A 64 11.27 -11.77 9.14
C ARG A 64 11.69 -11.14 10.47
N LYS A 65 11.06 -10.03 10.87
CA LYS A 65 11.33 -9.36 12.16
C LYS A 65 11.11 -10.31 13.34
N ARG A 66 9.97 -11.00 13.38
CA ARG A 66 9.66 -12.02 14.40
C ARG A 66 10.70 -13.15 14.44
N ARG A 67 11.19 -13.62 13.28
CA ARG A 67 12.22 -14.66 13.23
C ARG A 67 13.56 -14.18 13.81
N ARG A 68 13.93 -12.93 13.56
CA ARG A 68 15.14 -12.31 14.13
C ARG A 68 15.02 -12.15 15.65
N GLU A 69 13.89 -11.62 16.12
CA GLU A 69 13.61 -11.47 17.57
C GLU A 69 13.66 -12.82 18.30
N LYS A 70 13.02 -13.86 17.73
CA LYS A 70 13.03 -15.21 18.31
C LYS A 70 14.44 -15.82 18.37
N GLY A 71 15.29 -15.56 17.37
CA GLY A 71 16.67 -16.05 17.35
C GLY A 71 17.57 -15.40 18.41
N THR A 72 17.29 -14.15 18.78
CA THR A 72 18.01 -13.45 19.85
C THR A 72 17.51 -13.87 21.25
N GLN A 73 16.21 -14.15 21.38
CA GLN A 73 15.55 -14.49 22.66
C GLN A 73 15.99 -15.83 23.26
N ASP A 74 16.40 -16.80 22.44
CA ASP A 74 16.86 -18.12 22.89
C ASP A 74 18.17 -18.05 23.72
N ARG A 75 18.91 -16.93 23.62
CA ARG A 75 20.13 -16.67 24.41
C ARG A 75 19.87 -16.08 25.81
N ASP A 76 18.67 -15.55 26.08
CA ASP A 76 18.38 -14.73 27.27
C ASP A 76 17.17 -15.25 28.09
N SER A 77 16.82 -16.53 27.89
CA SER A 77 15.47 -17.09 28.04
C SER A 77 14.92 -17.32 29.46
N LYS A 78 15.58 -16.93 30.55
CA LYS A 78 15.06 -17.24 31.91
C LYS A 78 14.16 -16.19 32.56
N GLN A 79 14.06 -14.96 32.06
CA GLN A 79 13.43 -13.89 32.84
C GLN A 79 12.23 -13.16 32.21
N ARG A 80 11.95 -13.33 30.90
CA ARG A 80 11.05 -12.41 30.17
C ARG A 80 9.81 -13.02 29.51
N SER A 81 9.64 -14.34 29.57
CA SER A 81 8.61 -15.08 28.81
C SER A 81 7.14 -14.73 29.14
N LEU A 82 6.85 -14.05 30.25
CA LEU A 82 5.47 -13.78 30.71
C LEU A 82 4.90 -12.44 30.21
N TYR A 83 5.72 -11.53 29.70
CA TYR A 83 5.27 -10.22 29.19
C TYR A 83 5.28 -10.13 27.64
N ASP A 84 5.83 -11.13 26.96
CA ASP A 84 6.15 -11.05 25.53
C ASP A 84 5.18 -11.86 24.63
N GLU A 85 4.16 -12.48 25.22
CA GLU A 85 3.21 -13.34 24.50
C GLU A 85 2.29 -12.55 23.53
N GLY A 86 2.35 -11.22 23.57
CA GLY A 86 1.51 -10.31 22.79
C GLY A 86 2.17 -9.01 22.32
N GLY A 87 3.51 -8.96 22.18
CA GLY A 87 4.25 -7.72 21.88
C GLY A 87 3.74 -6.92 20.66
N PRO A 88 4.11 -5.62 20.52
CA PRO A 88 3.60 -4.72 19.48
C PRO A 88 3.68 -5.29 18.06
N THR A 89 4.72 -6.08 17.76
CA THR A 89 4.91 -6.77 16.47
C THR A 89 3.79 -7.79 16.18
N LYS A 90 3.25 -8.47 17.19
CA LYS A 90 2.15 -9.44 17.04
C LYS A 90 0.83 -8.71 16.74
N VAL A 91 0.54 -7.65 17.48
CA VAL A 91 -0.65 -6.81 17.24
C VAL A 91 -0.64 -6.22 15.83
N ILE A 92 0.52 -5.71 15.40
CA ILE A 92 0.70 -5.23 14.04
C ILE A 92 0.53 -6.37 13.02
N ASN A 93 1.07 -7.56 13.30
CA ASN A 93 0.89 -8.72 12.43
C ASN A 93 -0.57 -9.16 12.28
N ASP A 94 -1.33 -9.16 13.38
CA ASP A 94 -2.74 -9.51 13.36
C ASP A 94 -3.56 -8.42 12.64
N ALA A 95 -3.26 -7.14 12.86
CA ALA A 95 -3.86 -6.05 12.10
C ALA A 95 -3.59 -6.16 10.59
N VAL A 96 -2.37 -6.52 10.18
CA VAL A 96 -2.04 -6.74 8.75
C VAL A 96 -2.79 -7.95 8.19
N LYS A 97 -3.01 -9.02 8.97
CA LYS A 97 -3.84 -10.16 8.53
C LYS A 97 -5.29 -9.74 8.33
N ASP A 98 -5.85 -8.95 9.24
CA ASP A 98 -7.22 -8.45 9.12
C ASP A 98 -7.36 -7.57 7.87
N LEU A 99 -6.39 -6.69 7.61
CA LEU A 99 -6.35 -5.89 6.38
C LEU A 99 -6.26 -6.74 5.11
N ILE A 100 -5.47 -7.82 5.13
CA ILE A 100 -5.38 -8.77 4.00
C ILE A 100 -6.72 -9.49 3.81
N HIS A 101 -7.40 -9.87 4.89
CA HIS A 101 -8.71 -10.52 4.81
C HIS A 101 -9.77 -9.58 4.22
N ASP A 102 -9.82 -8.33 4.69
CA ASP A 102 -10.70 -7.29 4.15
C ASP A 102 -10.38 -7.00 2.69
N PHE A 103 -9.10 -6.87 2.34
CA PHE A 103 -8.66 -6.68 0.97
C PHE A 103 -9.14 -7.80 0.05
N LYS A 104 -8.93 -9.06 0.44
CA LYS A 104 -9.38 -10.23 -0.32
C LYS A 104 -10.90 -10.22 -0.54
N ARG A 105 -11.68 -9.74 0.44
CA ARG A 105 -13.14 -9.60 0.29
C ARG A 105 -13.51 -8.60 -0.82
N TYR A 106 -12.77 -7.50 -0.93
CA TYR A 106 -12.97 -6.51 -1.99
C TYR A 106 -12.39 -6.93 -3.34
N GLU A 107 -11.32 -7.72 -3.35
CA GLU A 107 -10.64 -8.20 -4.56
C GLU A 107 -11.42 -9.34 -5.24
N ARG A 108 -12.04 -10.23 -4.46
CA ARG A 108 -12.75 -11.43 -4.93
C ARG A 108 -13.68 -11.24 -6.15
N PRO A 109 -14.55 -10.22 -6.22
CA PRO A 109 -15.44 -10.04 -7.37
C PRO A 109 -14.72 -9.63 -8.67
N PHE A 110 -13.46 -9.20 -8.61
CA PHE A 110 -12.72 -8.71 -9.78
C PHE A 110 -11.77 -9.74 -10.39
N LEU A 111 -11.59 -10.91 -9.75
CA LEU A 111 -10.64 -11.92 -10.19
C LEU A 111 -11.20 -12.75 -11.35
N GLU A 112 -10.46 -12.85 -12.46
CA GLU A 112 -10.83 -13.67 -13.63
C GLU A 112 -10.75 -15.17 -13.34
N THR A 113 -9.77 -15.59 -12.55
CA THR A 113 -9.57 -17.00 -12.16
C THR A 113 -9.57 -17.14 -10.64
N PRO A 114 -10.60 -17.78 -10.05
CA PRO A 114 -10.56 -18.11 -8.62
C PRO A 114 -9.41 -19.09 -8.38
N HIS A 115 -8.60 -18.82 -7.37
CA HIS A 115 -7.36 -19.55 -7.16
C HIS A 115 -7.64 -20.98 -6.71
N THR A 116 -7.10 -21.96 -7.42
CA THR A 116 -7.26 -23.40 -7.11
C THR A 116 -6.20 -23.91 -6.12
N GLY A 117 -5.19 -23.10 -5.78
CA GLY A 117 -4.04 -23.48 -4.94
C GLY A 117 -4.22 -23.23 -3.44
N ARG A 118 -3.33 -23.80 -2.61
CA ARG A 118 -3.26 -23.48 -1.17
C ARG A 118 -2.89 -22.02 -0.98
N GLU A 119 -3.57 -21.30 -0.09
CA GLU A 119 -3.35 -19.85 0.12
C GLU A 119 -1.87 -19.48 0.29
N LYS A 120 -1.10 -20.28 1.06
CA LYS A 120 0.33 -20.06 1.26
C LYS A 120 1.17 -20.16 -0.01
N GLU A 121 0.75 -20.95 -0.99
CA GLU A 121 1.45 -21.12 -2.27
C GLU A 121 1.14 -19.94 -3.21
N LEU A 122 -0.06 -19.38 -3.09
CA LEU A 122 -0.53 -18.19 -3.83
C LEU A 122 0.07 -16.87 -3.29
N GLU A 123 0.47 -16.81 -2.03
CA GLU A 123 1.16 -15.61 -1.48
C GLU A 123 2.56 -15.40 -2.10
N TRP A 124 3.14 -16.45 -2.69
CA TRP A 124 4.54 -16.46 -3.18
C TRP A 124 4.67 -16.83 -4.65
N SER A 125 3.58 -17.23 -5.32
CA SER A 125 3.63 -17.50 -6.75
C SER A 125 3.69 -16.18 -7.52
N PHE A 126 4.64 -16.11 -8.45
CA PHE A 126 4.73 -15.04 -9.45
C PHE A 126 3.38 -14.83 -10.19
N ASP A 127 2.62 -15.90 -10.34
CA ASP A 127 1.28 -15.96 -10.93
C ASP A 127 0.22 -15.16 -10.14
N ALA A 128 0.40 -15.03 -8.83
CA ALA A 128 -0.50 -14.26 -7.97
C ALA A 128 -0.31 -12.74 -8.11
N THR A 129 0.87 -12.31 -8.55
CA THR A 129 1.20 -10.91 -8.84
C THR A 129 0.79 -10.50 -10.26
N GLN A 130 0.64 -11.47 -11.18
CA GLN A 130 0.19 -11.27 -12.56
C GLN A 130 -1.32 -11.46 -12.77
N GLN A 131 -2.12 -11.33 -11.72
CA GLN A 131 -3.55 -11.54 -11.83
C GLN A 131 -4.20 -10.52 -12.75
N HIS A 132 -4.98 -11.05 -13.69
CA HIS A 132 -5.78 -10.27 -14.61
C HIS A 132 -7.10 -9.94 -13.91
N TYR A 133 -7.34 -8.65 -13.72
CA TYR A 133 -8.59 -8.15 -13.15
C TYR A 133 -9.60 -7.94 -14.26
N ARG A 134 -10.85 -8.38 -14.04
CA ARG A 134 -11.96 -8.07 -14.94
C ARG A 134 -12.27 -6.58 -14.87
N CYS A 135 -12.15 -5.92 -16.01
CA CYS A 135 -12.38 -4.48 -16.17
C CYS A 135 -13.63 -4.16 -17.00
N ASP A 136 -14.67 -5.00 -16.93
CA ASP A 136 -15.96 -4.76 -17.59
C ASP A 136 -16.72 -3.58 -16.97
N PHE A 137 -17.70 -3.03 -17.70
CA PHE A 137 -18.49 -1.88 -17.24
C PHE A 137 -19.21 -2.11 -15.90
N SER A 138 -19.74 -3.30 -15.65
CA SER A 138 -20.36 -3.68 -14.38
C SER A 138 -19.35 -3.68 -13.21
N HIS A 139 -18.13 -4.15 -13.46
CA HIS A 139 -17.04 -4.13 -12.48
C HIS A 139 -16.58 -2.69 -12.21
N ARG A 140 -16.61 -1.79 -13.21
CA ARG A 140 -16.32 -0.36 -13.00
C ARG A 140 -17.32 0.31 -12.07
N LEU A 141 -18.60 0.01 -12.21
CA LEU A 141 -19.63 0.51 -11.29
C LEU A 141 -19.45 -0.08 -9.89
N LEU A 142 -19.08 -1.35 -9.80
CA LEU A 142 -18.78 -2.02 -8.53
C LEU A 142 -17.54 -1.41 -7.84
N TRP A 143 -16.53 -1.04 -8.62
CA TRP A 143 -15.33 -0.32 -8.14
C TRP A 143 -15.68 1.03 -7.52
N LEU A 144 -16.53 1.84 -8.15
CA LEU A 144 -16.90 3.14 -7.58
C LEU A 144 -17.50 3.00 -6.16
N ARG A 145 -18.19 1.88 -5.91
CA ARG A 145 -18.72 1.56 -4.58
C ARG A 145 -17.66 0.99 -3.63
N SER A 146 -16.75 0.15 -4.10
CA SER A 146 -15.70 -0.46 -3.26
C SER A 146 -14.48 0.44 -3.03
N LYS A 147 -14.29 1.49 -3.86
CA LYS A 147 -13.13 2.38 -3.85
C LYS A 147 -12.87 2.96 -2.45
N GLY A 148 -13.90 3.46 -1.77
CA GLY A 148 -13.75 4.00 -0.42
C GLY A 148 -13.30 2.96 0.61
N GLY A 149 -13.74 1.70 0.47
CA GLY A 149 -13.28 0.60 1.32
C GLY A 149 -11.79 0.29 1.11
N ILE A 150 -11.35 0.27 -0.14
CA ILE A 150 -9.97 -0.03 -0.52
C ILE A 150 -9.02 1.10 -0.11
N GLU A 151 -9.43 2.35 -0.31
CA GLU A 151 -8.70 3.52 0.18
C GLU A 151 -8.55 3.51 1.70
N SER A 152 -9.60 3.10 2.43
CA SER A 152 -9.50 2.94 3.89
C SER A 152 -8.51 1.86 4.31
N ILE A 153 -8.37 0.77 3.54
CA ILE A 153 -7.36 -0.27 3.80
C ILE A 153 -5.96 0.28 3.55
N ALA A 154 -5.78 1.01 2.45
CA ALA A 154 -4.51 1.65 2.12
C ALA A 154 -4.09 2.66 3.20
N GLU A 155 -5.00 3.51 3.67
CA GLU A 155 -4.71 4.45 4.76
C GLU A 155 -4.33 3.74 6.07
N LYS A 156 -5.04 2.67 6.43
CA LYS A 156 -4.74 1.88 7.62
C LYS A 156 -3.36 1.23 7.52
N LEU A 157 -3.04 0.66 6.36
CA LEU A 157 -1.73 0.09 6.09
C LEU A 157 -0.62 1.15 6.18
N GLN A 158 -0.84 2.31 5.56
CA GLN A 158 0.13 3.41 5.61
C GLN A 158 0.37 3.87 7.04
N LYS A 159 -0.68 3.99 7.87
CA LYS A 159 -0.54 4.33 9.30
C LYS A 159 0.30 3.28 10.05
N ILE A 160 0.12 1.99 9.76
CA ILE A 160 0.92 0.91 10.34
C ILE A 160 2.39 1.03 9.88
N GLN A 161 2.61 1.21 8.59
CA GLN A 161 3.94 1.36 7.99
C GLN A 161 4.69 2.56 8.57
N THR A 162 4.06 3.72 8.67
CA THR A 162 4.67 4.92 9.25
C THR A 162 5.06 4.69 10.71
N ARG A 163 4.19 4.08 11.52
CA ARG A 163 4.49 3.75 12.92
C ARG A 163 5.69 2.82 13.03
N ARG A 164 5.70 1.76 12.24
CA ARG A 164 6.83 0.82 12.19
C ARG A 164 8.13 1.51 11.79
N ILE A 165 8.12 2.28 10.70
CA ILE A 165 9.31 3.00 10.20
C ILE A 165 9.84 3.94 11.27
N ALA A 166 8.97 4.65 12.00
CA ALA A 166 9.38 5.52 13.10
C ALA A 166 10.10 4.75 14.21
N VAL A 167 9.60 3.56 14.60
CA VAL A 167 10.24 2.70 15.60
C VAL A 167 11.59 2.20 15.10
N GLU A 168 11.65 1.65 13.88
CA GLU A 168 12.89 1.11 13.31
C GLU A 168 13.96 2.19 13.09
N THR A 169 13.54 3.39 12.68
CA THR A 169 14.44 4.54 12.53
C THR A 169 14.98 5.00 13.88
N THR A 170 14.16 4.92 14.92
CA THR A 170 14.59 5.24 16.29
C THR A 170 15.59 4.22 16.82
N GLU A 171 15.32 2.92 16.64
CA GLU A 171 16.26 1.84 16.98
C GLU A 171 17.59 1.99 16.22
N SER A 172 17.52 2.25 14.92
CA SER A 172 18.70 2.45 14.06
C SER A 172 19.53 3.65 14.51
N ARG A 173 18.88 4.73 14.96
CA ARG A 173 19.55 5.92 15.49
C ARG A 173 20.35 5.58 16.75
N PHE A 174 19.80 4.76 17.65
CA PHE A 174 20.51 4.34 18.86
C PHE A 174 21.72 3.45 18.53
N MET A 175 21.54 2.45 17.66
CA MET A 175 22.66 1.60 17.21
C MET A 175 23.78 2.40 16.56
N LEU A 176 23.43 3.40 15.73
CA LEU A 176 24.40 4.26 15.07
C LEU A 176 25.15 5.14 16.07
N ALA A 177 24.48 5.64 17.11
CA ALA A 177 25.12 6.39 18.19
C ALA A 177 26.14 5.52 18.95
N ASP A 178 25.79 4.26 19.24
CA ASP A 178 26.70 3.32 19.91
C ASP A 178 27.92 3.01 19.05
N VAL A 179 27.73 2.80 17.74
CA VAL A 179 28.83 2.59 16.78
C VAL A 179 29.74 3.81 16.72
N ILE A 180 29.21 5.03 16.70
CA ILE A 180 30.02 6.26 16.73
C ILE A 180 30.83 6.33 18.04
N GLY A 181 30.23 5.96 19.17
CA GLY A 181 30.95 5.87 20.45
C GLY A 181 32.15 4.92 20.36
N LEU A 182 31.92 3.70 19.87
CA LEU A 182 32.98 2.69 19.67
C LEU A 182 34.08 3.15 18.71
N VAL A 183 33.72 3.82 17.61
CA VAL A 183 34.69 4.37 16.65
C VAL A 183 35.56 5.43 17.29
N ARG A 184 34.98 6.34 18.07
CA ARG A 184 35.74 7.38 18.80
C ARG A 184 36.67 6.78 19.85
N ASP A 185 36.24 5.72 20.53
CA ASP A 185 37.09 5.04 21.50
C ASP A 185 38.24 4.29 20.82
N ASN A 186 38.01 3.70 19.64
CA ASN A 186 39.07 3.10 18.83
C ASN A 186 40.06 4.15 18.32
N GLU A 187 39.59 5.32 17.88
CA GLU A 187 40.46 6.44 17.47
C GLU A 187 41.37 6.87 18.63
N ARG A 188 40.83 7.08 19.83
CA ARG A 188 41.62 7.41 21.03
C ARG A 188 42.68 6.35 21.33
N ARG A 189 42.33 5.07 21.21
CA ARG A 189 43.28 3.96 21.43
C ARG A 189 44.38 3.95 20.38
N LEU A 190 44.06 4.23 19.12
CA LEU A 190 45.05 4.32 18.04
C LEU A 190 46.00 5.51 18.25
N SER A 191 45.49 6.69 18.60
CA SER A 191 46.33 7.86 18.91
C SER A 191 47.28 7.59 20.08
N ALA A 192 46.80 6.92 21.13
CA ALA A 192 47.65 6.53 22.27
C ALA A 192 48.75 5.53 21.87
N ILE A 193 48.48 4.64 20.92
CA ILE A 193 49.48 3.71 20.37
C ILE A 193 50.50 4.49 19.51
N GLU A 194 50.03 5.42 18.68
CA GLU A 194 50.88 6.26 17.85
C GLU A 194 51.82 7.13 18.69
N GLU A 195 51.32 7.76 19.75
CA GLU A 195 52.12 8.56 20.69
C GLU A 195 53.23 7.72 21.35
N ARG A 196 52.91 6.48 21.76
CA ARG A 196 53.90 5.54 22.30
C ARG A 196 54.95 5.14 21.27
N LEU A 197 54.55 4.92 20.03
CA LEU A 197 55.48 4.60 18.94
C LEU A 197 56.41 5.77 18.62
N GLN A 198 55.90 7.01 18.62
CA GLN A 198 56.72 8.21 18.43
C GLN A 198 57.72 8.41 19.57
N MET A 199 57.31 8.23 20.83
CA MET A 199 58.20 8.27 21.99
C MET A 199 59.32 7.22 21.90
N SER A 200 59.01 6.00 21.45
CA SER A 200 60.01 4.95 21.23
C SER A 200 60.99 5.27 20.10
N ARG A 201 60.62 6.09 19.12
CA ARG A 201 61.46 6.46 17.98
C ARG A 201 62.48 7.57 18.31
N ILE A 202 62.21 8.37 19.33
CA ILE A 202 63.06 9.49 19.78
C ILE A 202 64.14 9.01 20.80
N GLY A 203 64.01 7.79 21.32
CA GLY A 203 64.94 7.21 22.31
C GLY A 203 66.23 6.57 21.75
N TYR A 204 66.66 6.92 20.54
CA TYR A 204 67.95 6.51 19.94
C TYR A 204 68.76 7.72 19.51
#